data_AF-A0A7W8D7C8-F1
#
_entry.id   AF-A0A7W8D7C8-F1
#
_cell.length_a   1.000
_cell.length_b   1.000
_cell.length_c   1.000
_cell.angle_alpha   90.00
_cell.angle_beta   90.00
_cell.angle_gamma   90.00
#
_symmetry.space_group_name_H-M   'P 1'
#
loop_
_entity.id
_entity.type
_entity.pdbx_description
1 polymer ?
#
loop_
_entity_poly.entity_id
_entity_poly.type
_entity_poly.pdbx_seq_one_letter_code
_entity_poly.pdbx_strand_id
1 'polypeptide(L)'
;MDQGDATLLAAAVAAVFSVVSLFVSAHFARQSDLRSTRRTALANDFTELGNKLYQLVALSVKMSQCKTDATFAATRTQADAVAKEIDQVRLKTRYPLWGLDSGFRTIKWMPVYIAHMKDQRTSARTKELLVLGTYLREAMDFAICHAYFHGQQPTIIQRARVQWRAYRLRGYFDDGRFSLDAPV
;
A
#
# COMPACT_ATOMS: atom_id res chain seq x y z
N MET A 1 20.80 -59.70 -11.96
CA MET A 1 19.59 -59.15 -11.32
C MET A 1 18.41 -59.79 -12.00
N ASP A 2 17.59 -60.51 -11.24
CA ASP A 2 16.34 -61.03 -11.77
C ASP A 2 15.37 -59.88 -12.04
N GLN A 3 14.53 -60.05 -13.07
CA GLN A 3 13.56 -59.06 -13.50
C GLN A 3 12.60 -58.63 -12.37
N GLY A 4 12.35 -59.52 -11.40
CA GLY A 4 11.52 -59.28 -10.21
C GLY A 4 12.13 -58.31 -9.20
N ASP A 5 13.45 -58.33 -9.01
CA ASP A 5 14.13 -57.42 -8.08
C ASP A 5 14.14 -55.98 -8.64
N ALA A 6 14.28 -55.86 -9.96
CA ALA A 6 14.23 -54.58 -10.66
C ALA A 6 12.84 -53.93 -10.58
N THR A 7 11.76 -54.70 -10.72
CA THR A 7 10.39 -54.19 -10.57
C THR A 7 10.05 -53.80 -9.13
N LEU A 8 10.53 -54.56 -8.13
CA LEU A 8 10.31 -54.23 -6.72
C LEU A 8 11.01 -52.93 -6.33
N LEU A 9 12.25 -52.74 -6.79
CA LEU A 9 13.00 -51.50 -6.57
C LEU A 9 12.36 -50.31 -7.31
N ALA A 10 11.89 -50.50 -8.54
CA ALA A 10 11.16 -49.48 -9.29
C ALA A 10 9.84 -49.08 -8.59
N ALA A 11 9.09 -50.05 -8.06
CA ALA A 11 7.85 -49.80 -7.32
C ALA A 11 8.10 -49.04 -6.01
N ALA A 12 9.17 -49.39 -5.27
CA ALA A 12 9.57 -48.69 -4.06
C ALA A 12 9.93 -47.22 -4.35
N VAL A 13 10.71 -46.98 -5.41
CA VAL A 13 11.08 -45.62 -5.85
C VAL A 13 9.82 -44.83 -6.29
N ALA A 14 8.93 -45.43 -7.07
CA ALA A 14 7.68 -44.81 -7.49
C ALA A 14 6.77 -44.43 -6.31
N ALA A 15 6.69 -45.28 -5.28
CA ALA A 15 5.93 -45.00 -4.06
C ALA A 15 6.49 -43.78 -3.31
N VAL A 16 7.82 -43.66 -3.18
CA VAL A 16 8.47 -42.49 -2.56
C VAL A 16 8.18 -41.22 -3.37
N PHE A 17 8.32 -41.26 -4.70
CA PHE A 17 8.00 -40.12 -5.56
C PHE A 17 6.53 -39.70 -5.46
N SER A 18 5.60 -40.67 -5.35
CA SER A 18 4.17 -40.39 -5.18
C SER A 18 3.89 -39.65 -3.87
N VAL A 19 4.49 -40.08 -2.75
CA VAL A 19 4.33 -39.42 -1.46
C VAL A 19 4.91 -38.00 -1.49
N VAL A 20 6.13 -37.82 -2.02
CA VAL A 20 6.75 -36.48 -2.14
C VAL A 20 5.91 -35.56 -3.03
N SER A 21 5.42 -36.05 -4.17
CA SER A 21 4.56 -35.32 -5.08
C SER A 21 3.25 -34.88 -4.40
N LEU A 22 2.64 -35.75 -3.58
CA LEU A 22 1.44 -35.42 -2.81
C LEU A 22 1.69 -34.25 -1.84
N PHE A 23 2.77 -34.28 -1.07
CA PHE A 23 3.12 -33.21 -0.13
C PHE A 23 3.36 -31.87 -0.84
N VAL A 24 4.11 -31.91 -1.94
CA VAL A 24 4.39 -30.73 -2.77
C VAL A 24 3.09 -30.17 -3.38
N SER A 25 2.25 -31.04 -3.93
CA SER A 25 0.96 -30.65 -4.53
C SER A 25 0.00 -30.07 -3.49
N ALA A 26 -0.11 -30.68 -2.31
CA ALA A 26 -0.94 -30.18 -1.21
C ALA A 26 -0.47 -28.81 -0.72
N HIS A 27 0.86 -28.60 -0.66
CA HIS A 27 1.43 -27.31 -0.31
C HIS A 27 1.10 -26.23 -1.35
N PHE A 28 1.26 -26.53 -2.65
CA PHE A 28 0.92 -25.59 -3.72
C PHE A 28 -0.58 -25.30 -3.79
N ALA A 29 -1.44 -26.30 -3.61
CA ALA A 29 -2.88 -26.13 -3.53
C ALA A 29 -3.26 -25.17 -2.40
N ARG A 30 -2.74 -25.40 -1.18
CA ARG A 30 -2.98 -24.52 -0.03
C ARG A 30 -2.49 -23.09 -0.27
N GLN A 31 -1.33 -22.91 -0.90
CA GLN A 31 -0.86 -21.58 -1.27
C GLN A 31 -1.78 -20.89 -2.29
N SER A 32 -2.25 -21.64 -3.29
CA SER A 32 -3.19 -21.14 -4.30
C SER A 32 -4.50 -20.68 -3.66
N ASP A 33 -5.06 -21.48 -2.76
CA ASP A 33 -6.29 -21.15 -2.03
C ASP A 33 -6.12 -19.89 -1.20
N LEU A 34 -5.03 -19.78 -0.43
CA LEU A 34 -4.72 -18.58 0.34
C LEU A 34 -4.58 -17.33 -0.54
N ARG A 35 -3.97 -17.45 -1.72
CA ARG A 35 -3.87 -16.34 -2.68
C ARG A 35 -5.24 -15.95 -3.22
N SER A 36 -6.06 -16.94 -3.57
CA SER A 36 -7.43 -16.72 -4.06
C SER A 36 -8.28 -15.99 -3.01
N THR A 37 -8.31 -16.48 -1.77
CA THR A 37 -9.05 -15.85 -0.67
C THR A 37 -8.60 -14.41 -0.43
N ARG A 38 -7.29 -14.13 -0.48
CA ARG A 38 -6.76 -12.77 -0.33
C ARG A 38 -7.19 -11.85 -1.46
N ARG A 39 -7.18 -12.34 -2.71
CA ARG A 39 -7.68 -11.57 -3.85
C ARG A 39 -9.16 -11.27 -3.69
N THR A 40 -9.97 -12.24 -3.32
CA THR A 40 -11.41 -12.05 -3.08
C THR A 40 -11.65 -11.03 -1.97
N ALA A 41 -10.88 -11.10 -0.87
CA ALA A 41 -10.97 -10.12 0.21
C ALA A 41 -10.62 -8.69 -0.22
N LEU A 42 -9.67 -8.53 -1.15
CA LEU A 42 -9.31 -7.22 -1.70
C LEU A 42 -10.17 -6.78 -2.88
N ALA A 43 -10.86 -7.68 -3.58
CA ALA A 43 -11.50 -7.37 -4.86
C ALA A 43 -12.52 -6.24 -4.79
N ASN A 44 -13.30 -6.18 -3.70
CA ASN A 44 -14.32 -5.15 -3.52
C ASN A 44 -13.70 -3.81 -3.11
N ASP A 45 -12.65 -3.84 -2.30
CA ASP A 45 -12.07 -2.65 -1.67
C ASP A 45 -10.88 -2.07 -2.47
N PHE A 46 -10.26 -2.83 -3.37
CA PHE A 46 -9.03 -2.46 -4.09
C PHE A 46 -9.21 -1.16 -4.91
N THR A 47 -10.21 -1.15 -5.78
CA THR A 47 -10.49 -0.01 -6.66
C THR A 47 -10.91 1.20 -5.84
N GLU A 48 -11.74 0.99 -4.82
CA GLU A 48 -12.16 2.05 -3.92
C GLU A 48 -10.96 2.68 -3.21
N LEU A 49 -10.10 1.86 -2.60
CA LEU A 49 -8.95 2.32 -1.85
C LEU A 49 -7.98 3.14 -2.70
N GLY A 50 -7.62 2.65 -3.90
CA GLY A 50 -6.74 3.38 -4.82
C GLY A 50 -7.35 4.72 -5.24
N ASN A 51 -8.65 4.74 -5.57
CA ASN A 51 -9.35 5.97 -5.91
C ASN A 51 -9.38 6.98 -4.76
N LYS A 52 -9.63 6.53 -3.53
CA LYS A 52 -9.66 7.41 -2.35
C LYS A 52 -8.28 7.99 -2.03
N LEU A 53 -7.21 7.18 -2.14
CA LEU A 53 -5.83 7.67 -1.95
C LEU A 53 -5.48 8.74 -2.98
N TYR A 54 -5.80 8.51 -4.25
CA TYR A 54 -5.62 9.50 -5.30
C TYR A 54 -6.44 10.77 -5.05
N GLN A 55 -7.72 10.61 -4.74
CA GLN A 55 -8.64 11.72 -4.46
C GLN A 55 -8.16 12.58 -3.29
N LEU A 56 -7.64 11.97 -2.22
CA LEU A 56 -7.13 12.70 -1.07
C LEU A 56 -5.94 13.60 -1.43
N VAL A 57 -4.99 13.08 -2.22
CA VAL A 57 -3.84 13.85 -2.70
C VAL A 57 -4.29 14.96 -3.64
N ALA A 58 -5.19 14.66 -4.58
CA ALA A 58 -5.71 15.64 -5.52
C ALA A 58 -6.46 16.79 -4.81
N LEU A 59 -7.28 16.48 -3.80
CA LEU A 59 -7.98 17.49 -2.99
C LEU A 59 -6.99 18.37 -2.23
N SER A 60 -5.92 17.81 -1.71
CA SER A 60 -4.90 18.56 -1.00
C SER A 60 -4.06 19.45 -1.94
N VAL A 61 -3.79 18.99 -3.18
CA VAL A 61 -3.23 19.86 -4.23
C VAL A 61 -4.20 21.00 -4.52
N LYS A 62 -5.49 20.71 -4.69
CA LYS A 62 -6.52 21.72 -4.92
C LYS A 62 -6.61 22.74 -3.77
N MET A 63 -6.47 22.30 -2.51
CA MET A 63 -6.42 23.19 -1.35
C MET A 63 -5.29 24.22 -1.47
N SER A 64 -4.10 23.82 -1.93
CA SER A 64 -2.99 24.76 -2.16
C SER A 64 -3.25 25.78 -3.27
N GLN A 65 -4.18 25.49 -4.18
CA GLN A 65 -4.54 26.34 -5.32
C GLN A 65 -5.77 27.24 -5.05
N CYS A 66 -6.46 27.05 -3.92
CA CYS A 66 -7.61 27.87 -3.54
C CYS A 66 -7.21 29.33 -3.32
N LYS A 67 -7.90 30.27 -4.00
CA LYS A 67 -7.67 31.71 -3.89
C LYS A 67 -8.37 32.35 -2.69
N THR A 68 -9.43 31.73 -2.17
CA THR A 68 -10.24 32.28 -1.08
C THR A 68 -10.32 31.30 0.09
N ASP A 69 -10.51 31.82 1.29
CA ASP A 69 -10.63 30.98 2.49
C ASP A 69 -11.91 30.14 2.49
N ALA A 70 -13.00 30.66 1.91
CA ALA A 70 -14.23 29.91 1.74
C ALA A 70 -14.04 28.66 0.86
N THR A 71 -13.37 28.81 -0.30
CA THR A 71 -13.09 27.67 -1.19
C THR A 71 -12.09 26.69 -0.59
N PHE A 72 -11.12 27.20 0.17
CA PHE A 72 -10.19 26.39 0.94
C PHE A 72 -10.91 25.53 1.97
N ALA A 73 -11.76 26.13 2.81
CA ALA A 73 -12.52 25.45 3.84
C ALA A 73 -13.46 24.38 3.25
N ALA A 74 -14.17 24.69 2.17
CA ALA A 74 -15.02 23.73 1.48
C ALA A 74 -14.22 22.52 0.94
N THR A 75 -13.06 22.77 0.32
CA THR A 75 -12.19 21.70 -0.21
C THR A 75 -11.59 20.86 0.93
N ARG A 76 -11.22 21.50 2.05
CA ARG A 76 -10.73 20.81 3.25
C ARG A 76 -11.78 19.86 3.81
N THR A 77 -13.04 20.29 3.93
CA THR A 77 -14.14 19.44 4.41
C THR A 77 -14.31 18.20 3.53
N GLN A 78 -14.18 18.34 2.21
CA GLN A 78 -14.19 17.19 1.29
C GLN A 78 -13.00 16.25 1.53
N ALA A 79 -11.80 16.80 1.73
CA ALA A 79 -10.60 16.02 1.99
C ALA A 79 -10.68 15.25 3.32
N ASP A 80 -11.24 15.88 4.37
CA ASP A 80 -11.46 15.27 5.67
C ASP A 80 -12.49 14.12 5.59
N ALA A 81 -13.51 14.24 4.73
CA ALA A 81 -14.45 13.15 4.47
C ALA A 81 -13.75 11.95 3.79
N VAL A 82 -12.97 12.20 2.75
CA VAL A 82 -12.18 11.14 2.06
C VAL A 82 -11.18 10.49 3.01
N ALA A 83 -10.54 11.26 3.90
CA ALA A 83 -9.64 10.71 4.90
C ALA A 83 -10.34 9.74 5.86
N LYS A 84 -11.60 10.02 6.25
CA LYS A 84 -12.41 9.10 7.07
C LYS A 84 -12.77 7.82 6.30
N GLU A 85 -13.16 7.95 5.04
CA GLU A 85 -13.45 6.79 4.17
C GLU A 85 -12.23 5.88 4.00
N ILE A 86 -11.04 6.45 3.80
CA ILE A 86 -9.77 5.68 3.76
C ILE A 86 -9.58 4.88 5.05
N ASP A 87 -9.93 5.43 6.21
CA ASP A 87 -9.79 4.69 7.48
C ASP A 87 -10.74 3.50 7.56
N GLN A 88 -11.97 3.66 7.08
CA GLN A 88 -12.96 2.60 7.04
C GLN A 88 -12.50 1.46 6.12
N VAL A 89 -12.03 1.80 4.92
CA VAL A 89 -11.51 0.80 3.96
C VAL A 89 -10.22 0.16 4.49
N ARG A 90 -9.35 0.92 5.15
CA ARG A 90 -8.14 0.38 5.81
C ARG A 90 -8.47 -0.69 6.84
N LEU A 91 -9.50 -0.48 7.67
CA LEU A 91 -9.89 -1.46 8.69
C LEU A 91 -10.34 -2.78 8.06
N LYS A 92 -11.08 -2.73 6.96
CA LYS A 92 -11.50 -3.92 6.19
C LYS A 92 -10.32 -4.64 5.54
N THR A 93 -9.36 -3.87 5.00
CA THR A 93 -8.21 -4.39 4.24
C THR A 93 -6.94 -4.59 5.08
N ARG A 94 -7.03 -4.49 6.41
CA ARG A 94 -5.87 -4.51 7.31
C ARG A 94 -4.99 -5.75 7.18
N TYR A 95 -5.60 -6.93 7.13
CA TYR A 95 -4.88 -8.21 7.05
C TYR A 95 -4.22 -8.46 5.69
N PRO A 96 -4.88 -8.25 4.54
CA PRO A 96 -4.22 -8.41 3.25
C PRO A 96 -3.15 -7.34 2.99
N LEU A 97 -3.28 -6.14 3.56
CA LEU A 97 -2.34 -5.03 3.41
C LEU A 97 -1.45 -4.81 4.64
N TRP A 98 -1.16 -5.89 5.38
CA TRP A 98 -0.37 -5.82 6.60
C TRP A 98 0.98 -5.10 6.39
N GLY A 99 1.29 -4.17 7.29
CA GLY A 99 2.53 -3.39 7.26
C GLY A 99 2.47 -2.08 6.48
N LEU A 100 1.31 -1.72 5.91
CA LEU A 100 1.09 -0.41 5.28
C LEU A 100 0.46 0.64 6.22
N ASP A 101 0.24 0.30 7.50
CA ASP A 101 -0.44 1.15 8.49
C ASP A 101 0.20 2.53 8.65
N SER A 102 1.53 2.61 8.61
CA SER A 102 2.26 3.89 8.70
C SER A 102 1.97 4.79 7.50
N GLY A 103 1.86 4.21 6.30
CA GLY A 103 1.48 4.90 5.08
C GLY A 103 0.06 5.47 5.18
N PHE A 104 -0.92 4.62 5.51
CA PHE A 104 -2.31 5.07 5.69
C PHE A 104 -2.46 6.13 6.76
N ARG A 105 -1.82 5.93 7.92
CA ARG A 105 -1.85 6.90 9.01
C ARG A 105 -1.34 8.24 8.52
N THR A 106 -0.19 8.28 7.86
CA THR A 106 0.48 9.53 7.47
C THR A 106 -0.24 10.24 6.32
N ILE A 107 -0.65 9.50 5.28
CA ILE A 107 -1.29 10.13 4.11
C ILE A 107 -2.64 10.78 4.47
N LYS A 108 -3.39 10.22 5.42
CA LYS A 108 -4.64 10.81 5.95
C LYS A 108 -4.44 12.18 6.58
N TRP A 109 -3.24 12.51 7.08
CA TRP A 109 -2.92 13.82 7.64
C TRP A 109 -2.55 14.86 6.59
N MET A 110 -2.42 14.49 5.32
CA MET A 110 -1.98 15.41 4.28
C MET A 110 -2.85 16.69 4.16
N PRO A 111 -4.20 16.62 4.21
CA PRO A 111 -5.03 17.82 4.25
C PRO A 111 -4.72 18.73 5.44
N VAL A 112 -4.41 18.14 6.59
CA VAL A 112 -4.03 18.88 7.81
C VAL A 112 -2.67 19.55 7.63
N TYR A 113 -1.70 18.89 7.00
CA TYR A 113 -0.39 19.48 6.70
C TYR A 113 -0.52 20.70 5.79
N ILE A 114 -1.33 20.60 4.74
CA ILE A 114 -1.61 21.73 3.84
C ILE A 114 -2.39 22.83 4.56
N ALA A 115 -3.31 22.48 5.47
CA ALA A 115 -4.03 23.45 6.29
C ALA A 115 -3.14 24.25 7.25
N HIS A 116 -2.06 23.66 7.76
CA HIS A 116 -1.07 24.41 8.55
C HIS A 116 -0.29 25.41 7.68
N MET A 117 -0.18 25.15 6.38
CA MET A 117 0.49 26.04 5.41
C MET A 117 -0.51 26.98 4.70
N LYS A 118 -1.70 27.21 5.28
CA LYS A 118 -2.78 27.98 4.63
C LYS A 118 -2.38 29.41 4.27
N ASP A 119 -1.45 30.03 4.99
CA ASP A 119 -1.01 31.41 4.74
C ASP A 119 0.20 31.45 3.78
N GLN A 120 0.76 30.27 3.47
CA GLN A 120 1.95 30.08 2.63
C GLN A 120 1.68 29.05 1.52
N ARG A 121 0.48 29.10 0.91
CA ARG A 121 0.00 28.07 -0.04
C ARG A 121 0.91 27.88 -1.25
N THR A 122 1.53 28.96 -1.71
CA THR A 122 2.43 28.97 -2.88
C THR A 122 3.91 28.75 -2.54
N SER A 123 4.23 28.57 -1.26
CA SER A 123 5.62 28.40 -0.82
C SER A 123 6.26 27.13 -1.38
N ALA A 124 7.59 27.13 -1.49
CA ALA A 124 8.35 25.95 -1.84
C ALA A 124 8.06 24.78 -0.89
N ARG A 125 7.88 25.07 0.40
CA ARG A 125 7.53 24.07 1.43
C ARG A 125 6.21 23.37 1.16
N THR A 126 5.16 24.11 0.77
CA THR A 126 3.87 23.51 0.43
C THR A 126 3.97 22.62 -0.81
N LYS A 127 4.69 23.06 -1.84
CA LYS A 127 4.92 22.25 -3.06
C LYS A 127 5.65 20.95 -2.73
N GLU A 128 6.68 21.04 -1.90
CA GLU A 128 7.47 19.91 -1.46
C GLU A 128 6.64 18.88 -0.66
N LEU A 129 5.79 19.35 0.27
CA LEU A 129 4.84 18.49 0.98
C LEU A 129 3.91 17.72 0.03
N LEU A 130 3.41 18.39 -1.02
CA LEU A 130 2.56 17.75 -2.04
C LEU A 130 3.32 16.71 -2.87
N VAL A 131 4.58 16.97 -3.21
CA VAL A 131 5.44 16.01 -3.92
C VAL A 131 5.72 14.79 -3.05
N LEU A 132 6.10 14.99 -1.78
CA LEU A 132 6.32 13.89 -0.83
C LEU A 132 5.02 13.08 -0.58
N GLY A 133 3.88 13.76 -0.51
CA GLY A 133 2.56 13.12 -0.44
C GLY A 133 2.24 12.26 -1.66
N THR A 134 2.55 12.77 -2.86
CA THR A 134 2.40 12.04 -4.12
C THR A 134 3.28 10.79 -4.16
N TYR A 135 4.55 10.90 -3.75
CA TYR A 135 5.45 9.74 -3.69
C TYR A 135 5.02 8.69 -2.65
N LEU A 136 4.44 9.12 -1.52
CA LEU A 136 3.87 8.18 -0.56
C LEU A 136 2.68 7.43 -1.17
N ARG A 137 1.76 8.14 -1.82
CA ARG A 137 0.62 7.54 -2.54
C ARG A 137 1.08 6.52 -3.56
N GLU A 138 2.05 6.87 -4.42
CA GLU A 138 2.58 5.95 -5.43
C GLU A 138 3.19 4.69 -4.84
N ALA A 139 3.95 4.82 -3.75
CA ALA A 139 4.51 3.67 -3.05
C ALA A 139 3.41 2.77 -2.46
N MET A 140 2.32 3.35 -1.95
CA MET A 140 1.15 2.63 -1.45
C MET A 140 0.42 1.93 -2.59
N ASP A 141 0.10 2.64 -3.68
CA ASP A 141 -0.57 2.08 -4.86
C ASP A 141 0.21 0.89 -5.43
N PHE A 142 1.54 1.01 -5.54
CA PHE A 142 2.39 -0.09 -5.99
C PHE A 142 2.30 -1.31 -5.06
N ALA A 143 2.32 -1.11 -3.74
CA ALA A 143 2.21 -2.19 -2.76
C ALA A 143 0.81 -2.84 -2.78
N ILE A 144 -0.25 -2.05 -2.94
CA ILE A 144 -1.65 -2.50 -3.00
C ILE A 144 -1.89 -3.27 -4.31
N CYS A 145 -1.44 -2.75 -5.45
CA CYS A 145 -1.49 -3.43 -6.75
C CYS A 145 -0.75 -4.76 -6.70
N HIS A 146 0.47 -4.78 -6.15
CA HIS A 146 1.20 -6.03 -6.00
C HIS A 146 0.41 -7.04 -5.16
N ALA A 147 -0.14 -6.61 -4.03
CA ALA A 147 -0.90 -7.49 -3.14
C ALA A 147 -2.15 -8.07 -3.81
N TYR A 148 -2.87 -7.22 -4.56
CA TYR A 148 -4.04 -7.62 -5.34
C TYR A 148 -3.67 -8.59 -6.47
N PHE A 149 -2.78 -8.19 -7.39
CA PHE A 149 -2.48 -9.01 -8.56
C PHE A 149 -1.81 -10.34 -8.22
N HIS A 150 -0.98 -10.40 -7.16
CA HIS A 150 -0.28 -11.64 -6.80
C HIS A 150 -1.01 -12.45 -5.72
N GLY A 151 -2.04 -11.90 -5.08
CA GLY A 151 -2.70 -12.54 -3.92
C GLY A 151 -1.76 -12.71 -2.72
N GLN A 152 -0.69 -11.91 -2.66
CA GLN A 152 0.33 -11.96 -1.63
C GLN A 152 0.24 -10.72 -0.75
N GLN A 153 0.78 -10.78 0.46
CA GLN A 153 0.93 -9.55 1.24
C GLN A 153 2.01 -8.66 0.59
N PRO A 154 2.02 -7.34 0.88
CA PRO A 154 3.13 -6.47 0.51
C PRO A 154 4.46 -7.06 0.98
N THR A 155 5.48 -7.03 0.11
CA THR A 155 6.82 -7.52 0.41
C THR A 155 7.51 -6.64 1.46
N ILE A 156 8.57 -7.15 2.11
CA ILE A 156 9.34 -6.38 3.10
C ILE A 156 9.87 -5.08 2.47
N ILE A 157 10.34 -5.14 1.22
CA ILE A 157 10.84 -3.98 0.46
C ILE A 157 9.72 -2.95 0.24
N GLN A 158 8.52 -3.40 -0.14
CA GLN A 158 7.37 -2.51 -0.33
C GLN A 158 6.94 -1.85 0.98
N ARG A 159 6.88 -2.62 2.08
CA ARG A 159 6.56 -2.09 3.42
C ARG A 159 7.60 -1.04 3.85
N ALA A 160 8.89 -1.36 3.71
CA ALA A 160 9.98 -0.45 4.04
C ALA A 160 9.94 0.83 3.20
N ARG A 161 9.66 0.71 1.89
CA ARG A 161 9.52 1.87 1.00
C ARG A 161 8.36 2.78 1.42
N VAL A 162 7.19 2.21 1.73
CA VAL A 162 6.03 2.99 2.22
C VAL A 162 6.35 3.64 3.56
N GLN A 163 6.93 2.90 4.50
CA GLN A 163 7.33 3.43 5.80
C GLN A 163 8.36 4.57 5.69
N TRP A 164 9.35 4.43 4.81
CA TRP A 164 10.37 5.45 4.57
C TRP A 164 9.77 6.71 3.93
N ARG A 165 8.88 6.56 2.94
CA ARG A 165 8.16 7.71 2.34
C ARG A 165 7.26 8.40 3.35
N ALA A 166 6.57 7.64 4.20
CA ALA A 166 5.76 8.18 5.29
C ALA A 166 6.61 8.94 6.31
N TYR A 167 7.76 8.38 6.69
CA TYR A 167 8.73 9.03 7.57
C TYR A 167 9.25 10.34 6.98
N ARG A 168 9.62 10.36 5.69
CA ARG A 168 10.07 11.59 5.01
C ARG A 168 8.99 12.67 4.96
N LEU A 169 7.77 12.31 4.57
CA LEU A 169 6.66 13.26 4.53
C LEU A 169 6.42 13.90 5.91
N ARG A 170 6.38 13.06 6.95
CA ARG A 170 6.18 13.53 8.32
C ARG A 170 7.36 14.37 8.83
N GLY A 171 8.59 13.90 8.64
CA GLY A 171 9.79 14.62 9.07
C GLY A 171 9.95 15.97 8.35
N TYR A 172 9.54 16.07 7.09
CA TYR A 172 9.53 17.32 6.34
C TYR A 172 8.45 18.29 6.86
N PHE A 173 7.28 17.76 7.22
CA PHE A 173 6.24 18.58 7.85
C PHE A 173 6.71 19.12 9.21
N ASP A 174 7.20 18.25 10.09
CA ASP A 174 7.56 18.60 11.48
C ASP A 174 8.74 19.59 11.52
N ASP A 175 9.85 19.27 10.85
CA ASP A 175 11.12 20.00 11.05
C ASP A 175 11.71 20.62 9.76
N GLY A 176 11.05 20.45 8.60
CA GLY A 176 11.63 20.82 7.30
C GLY A 176 12.82 19.95 6.86
N ARG A 177 13.13 18.89 7.62
CA ARG A 177 14.17 17.91 7.28
C ARG A 177 13.75 17.10 6.05
N PHE A 178 14.71 16.64 5.23
CA PHE A 178 14.48 15.80 4.04
C PHE A 178 13.92 16.51 2.80
N SER A 179 14.19 17.80 2.63
CA SER A 179 14.01 18.49 1.34
C SER A 179 14.66 17.69 0.21
N LEU A 180 14.00 17.60 -0.95
CA LEU A 180 14.53 16.97 -2.16
C LEU A 180 15.82 17.64 -2.66
N ASP A 181 16.07 18.89 -2.28
CA ASP A 181 17.28 19.64 -2.62
C ASP A 181 18.45 19.38 -1.65
N ALA A 182 18.23 18.64 -0.56
CA ALA A 182 19.30 18.28 0.36
C ALA A 182 20.17 17.15 -0.24
N PRO A 183 21.51 17.30 -0.28
CA PRO A 183 22.40 16.25 -0.76
C PRO A 183 22.24 15.00 0.12
N VAL A 184 22.06 13.85 -0.54
CA VAL A 184 21.95 12.51 0.09
C VAL A 184 23.28 12.10 0.69
#